data_AF-A0A515KQJ5-F1
#
_entry.id   AF-A0A515KQJ5-F1
#
_cell.length_a   1.000
_cell.length_b   1.000
_cell.length_c   1.000
_cell.angle_alpha   90.00
_cell.angle_beta   90.00
_cell.angle_gamma   90.00
#
_symmetry.space_group_name_H-M   'P 1'
#
loop_
_entity.id
_entity.type
_entity.pdbx_description
1 polymer ?
#
loop_
_entity_poly.entity_id
_entity_poly.type
_entity_poly.pdbx_seq_one_letter_code
_entity_poly.pdbx_strand_id
1 'polypeptide(L)' 'MSKDIKQDYLRHAETCLHLAGSMNDRDSRIQLREMAAAWLQLVENEPSSKVGGLDLSPRT' A
#
# COMPACT_ATOMS: atom_id res chain seq x y z
N MET A 1 -10.00 -17.78 11.23
CA MET A 1 -8.88 -16.86 11.52
C MET A 1 -8.83 -15.83 10.41
N SER A 2 -9.65 -14.78 10.51
CA SER A 2 -9.55 -13.64 9.61
C SER A 2 -8.37 -12.82 10.10
N LYS A 3 -7.18 -13.07 9.55
CA LYS A 3 -6.04 -12.19 9.75
C LYS A 3 -6.45 -10.82 9.21
N ASP A 4 -6.27 -9.80 10.02
CA ASP A 4 -6.64 -8.43 9.70
C ASP A 4 -5.78 -7.97 8.52
N ILE A 5 -6.33 -8.06 7.30
CA ILE A 5 -5.63 -7.75 6.04
C ILE A 5 -5.05 -6.32 6.08
N LYS A 6 -5.68 -5.41 6.82
CA LYS A 6 -5.16 -4.05 7.06
C LYS A 6 -3.86 -4.08 7.86
N GLN A 7 -3.75 -4.91 8.91
CA GLN A 7 -2.48 -5.07 9.62
C GLN A 7 -1.37 -5.62 8.73
N ASP A 8 -1.69 -6.53 7.81
CA ASP A 8 -0.70 -7.05 6.85
C ASP A 8 -0.22 -5.93 5.91
N TYR A 9 -1.13 -5.12 5.36
CA TYR A 9 -0.76 -3.96 4.52
C TYR A 9 0.06 -2.90 5.28
N LEU A 10 -0.31 -2.59 6.52
CA LEU A 10 0.48 -1.68 7.38
C LEU A 10 1.90 -2.21 7.60
N ARG A 11 2.05 -3.51 7.88
CA ARG A 11 3.37 -4.15 8.03
C ARG A 11 4.20 -4.06 6.76
N HIS A 12 3.57 -4.20 5.59
CA HIS A 12 4.26 -4.10 4.30
C HIS A 12 4.72 -2.66 4.04
N ALA A 13 3.89 -1.66 4.36
CA ALA A 13 4.26 -0.25 4.27
C ALA A 13 5.45 0.10 5.18
N GLU A 14 5.40 -0.32 6.44
CA GLU A 14 6.51 -0.11 7.40
C GLU A 14 7.81 -0.76 6.93
N THR A 15 7.74 -1.98 6.40
CA THR A 15 8.91 -2.69 5.86
C THR A 15 9.55 -1.91 4.71
N CYS A 16 8.73 -1.40 3.79
CA CYS A 16 9.20 -0.59 2.66
C CYS A 16 9.88 0.70 3.15
N LEU A 17 9.30 1.40 4.14
CA LEU A 17 9.89 2.60 4.72
C LEU A 17 11.20 2.33 5.46
N HIS A 18 11.27 1.22 6.19
CA HIS A 18 12.49 0.79 6.87
C HIS A 18 13.62 0.53 5.86
N LEU A 19 13.34 -0.23 4.81
CA LEU A 19 14.30 -0.50 3.75
C LEU A 19 14.73 0.80 3.05
N ALA A 20 13.81 1.73 2.80
CA ALA A 20 14.13 3.04 2.23
C ALA A 20 15.05 3.89 3.13
N GLY A 21 15.02 3.69 4.44
CA GLY A 21 15.96 4.33 5.38
C GLY A 21 17.35 3.72 5.33
N SER A 22 17.45 2.43 5.02
CA SER A 22 18.72 1.68 4.99
C SER A 22 19.45 1.72 3.64
N MET A 23 18.77 2.10 2.56
CA MET A 23 19.35 2.13 1.21
C MET A 23 20.07 3.45 0.90
N ASN A 24 21.25 3.34 0.30
CA ASN A 24 22.02 4.50 -0.18
C ASN A 24 21.61 4.96 -1.58
N ASP A 25 21.03 4.08 -2.38
CA ASP A 25 20.58 4.38 -3.73
C ASP A 25 19.32 5.27 -3.72
N ARG A 26 19.33 6.34 -4.52
CA ARG A 26 18.23 7.30 -4.53
C ARG A 26 16.98 6.71 -5.17
N ASP A 27 17.12 5.99 -6.28
CA ASP A 27 16.00 5.49 -7.05
C ASP A 27 15.28 4.36 -6.31
N SER A 28 16.04 3.48 -5.67
CA SER A 28 15.51 2.42 -4.80
C SER A 28 14.73 2.99 -3.61
N ARG A 29 15.21 4.09 -3.00
CA ARG A 29 14.46 4.78 -1.93
C ARG A 29 13.15 5.38 -2.41
N ILE A 30 13.12 5.92 -3.63
CA ILE A 30 11.90 6.48 -4.22
C ILE A 30 10.90 5.34 -4.45
N GLN A 31 11.31 4.27 -5.11
CA GLN A 31 10.46 3.11 -5.38
C GLN A 31 9.90 2.49 -4.09
N LEU A 32 10.72 2.33 -3.05
CA LEU A 32 10.27 1.82 -1.76
C LEU A 32 9.25 2.75 -1.08
N ARG A 33 9.40 4.07 -1.21
CA ARG A 33 8.41 5.03 -0.68
C ARG A 33 7.10 4.99 -1.48
N GLU A 34 7.17 4.84 -2.80
CA GLU A 34 5.99 4.67 -3.64
C GLU A 34 5.24 3.38 -3.32
N MET A 35 5.96 2.26 -3.12
CA MET A 35 5.35 1.01 -2.68
C MET A 35 4.72 1.15 -1.28
N ALA A 36 5.39 1.82 -0.34
CA ALA A 36 4.81 2.10 0.97
C ALA A 36 3.51 2.90 0.87
N ALA A 37 3.48 3.93 0.02
CA ALA A 37 2.29 4.73 -0.22
C ALA A 37 1.15 3.90 -0.83
N ALA A 38 1.44 2.98 -1.76
CA ALA A 38 0.44 2.09 -2.34
C ALA A 38 -0.17 1.15 -1.28
N TRP A 39 0.65 0.57 -0.39
CA TRP A 39 0.15 -0.25 0.71
C TRP A 39 -0.74 0.54 1.68
N LEU A 40 -0.37 1.79 2.00
CA LEU A 40 -1.19 2.67 2.84
C LEU A 40 -2.52 3.03 2.17
N GLN A 41 -2.53 3.30 0.86
CA GLN A 41 -3.77 3.52 0.12
C GLN A 41 -4.70 2.32 0.16
N LEU A 42 -4.17 1.09 0.13
CA LEU A 42 -4.98 -0.12 0.28
C LEU A 42 -5.60 -0.26 1.68
N VAL A 43 -4.93 0.24 2.72
CA VAL A 43 -5.49 0.30 4.08
C VAL A 43 -6.66 1.29 4.15
N GLU A 44 -6.52 2.46 3.52
CA GLU A 44 -7.54 3.51 3.47
C GLU A 44 -8.73 3.13 2.58
N ASN A 45 -8.47 2.45 1.47
CA ASN A 45 -9.48 2.02 0.50
C ASN A 45 -10.08 0.66 0.80
N GLU A 46 -9.58 -0.10 1.79
CA GLU A 46 -10.19 -1.36 2.21
C GLU A 46 -11.63 -1.08 2.66
N PRO A 47 -12.63 -1.43 1.82
CA PRO A 47 -14.00 -1.11 2.11
C PRO A 47 -14.36 -1.93 3.33
N SER A 48 -14.66 -1.27 4.43
CA SER A 48 -15.31 -1.90 5.58
C SER A 48 -16.69 -2.39 5.13
N SER A 49 -16.74 -3.53 4.45
CA SER A 49 -17.91 -4.24 3.91
C SER A 49 -19.12 -3.34 3.63
N LYS A 50 -19.05 -2.58 2.54
CA LYS A 50 -20.13 -1.92 1.75
C LYS A 50 -19.38 -0.91 0.87
N VAL A 51 -19.37 -1.00 -0.45
CA VAL A 51 -20.50 -0.72 -1.34
C VAL A 51 -20.17 -1.36 -2.70
N GLY A 52 -21.16 -2.01 -3.29
CA GLY A 52 -21.05 -2.56 -4.63
C GLY A 52 -20.90 -1.48 -5.71
N GLY A 53 -20.13 -1.82 -6.73
CA GLY A 53 -20.20 -1.20 -8.05
C GLY A 53 -19.53 0.15 -8.16
N LEU A 54 -18.24 0.16 -8.50
CA LEU A 54 -17.72 1.23 -9.33
C LEU A 54 -16.91 0.64 -10.49
N ASP A 55 -17.56 0.77 -11.63
CA ASP A 55 -17.12 0.58 -13.01
C ASP A 55 -15.72 1.17 -13.25
N LEU A 56 -14.76 0.31 -13.56
CA LEU A 56 -13.44 0.70 -14.08
C LEU A 56 -13.57 0.87 -15.60
N SER A 57 -14.16 1.97 -16.04
CA SER A 57 -13.95 2.47 -17.40
C SER A 57 -12.51 3.01 -17.53
N PRO A 58 -11.69 2.50 -18.46
CA PRO A 58 -10.37 3.07 -18.73
C PRO A 58 -10.54 4.43 -19.41
N ARG A 59 -9.89 5.45 -18.85
CA ARG A 59 -9.83 6.78 -19.44
C ARG A 59 -8.76 6.79 -20.53
N THR A 60 -9.25 6.74 -21.78
CA THR A 60 -8.63 7.11 -23.09
C THR A 60 -7.24 6.57 -23.42
#